data_AF-A0A5D2Z5L6-F1
#
_entry.id   AF-A0A5D2Z5L6-F1
#
_cell.length_a   1.000
_cell.length_b   1.000
_cell.length_c   1.000
_cell.angle_alpha   90.00
_cell.angle_beta   90.00
_cell.angle_gamma   90.00
#
_symmetry.space_group_name_H-M   'P 1'
#
loop_
_entity.id
_entity.type
_entity.pdbx_description
1 polymer ?
#
loop_
_entity_poly.entity_id
_entity_poly.type
_entity_poly.pdbx_seq_one_letter_code
_entity_poly.pdbx_strand_id
1 'polypeptide(L)'
;MELSSLHSLSPLPLCYPKPSSSSTLSFLPFSDRTRAYFGYSVRKRATLRNSCNSAQKNFLHISRAHDHEPRCYFSPNEGLNRYCISKLYNLNKLSRYVVAKSELAGAGTPDASYSLSEVKLSSKVRGVCFYAVTAIAAISLIGFMIVAHPFVLLFDRYRRKAQHFVAKLWAAATVAPFFKIEYEGLENLPSHDAPAVYVSNHQSFLDIYTLLTLGRSFKFISKTAIFLFPIIGWAMSMMGTIPLKRMDSRSQLECLKRCMDLIGNGASVFFFPEGTRSKDGKLGDFKKGAFSVAAKTRVPVVPITLIGTGGIMPAGMEGVVNSGSVKVIIHKPIKETDPEILRQIARNTILDTLKLRG
;
A
#
# COMPACT_ATOMS: atom_id res chain seq x y z
N MET A 1 -61.10 -28.51 4.00
CA MET A 1 -62.08 -29.19 3.14
C MET A 1 -61.56 -29.06 1.72
N GLU A 2 -60.70 -29.98 1.28
CA GLU A 2 -61.04 -31.31 0.72
C GLU A 2 -61.76 -31.18 -0.64
N LEU A 3 -61.41 -31.91 -1.71
CA LEU A 3 -60.34 -32.85 -2.04
C LEU A 3 -60.48 -33.13 -3.55
N SER A 4 -59.35 -33.24 -4.26
CA SER A 4 -59.01 -34.26 -5.28
C SER A 4 -59.87 -34.34 -6.59
N SER A 5 -59.39 -34.75 -7.77
CA SER A 5 -58.29 -35.65 -8.11
C SER A 5 -58.03 -35.72 -9.66
N LEU A 6 -56.76 -36.04 -10.04
CA LEU A 6 -56.27 -36.77 -11.24
C LEU A 6 -56.06 -36.01 -12.58
N HIS A 7 -55.00 -36.22 -13.39
CA HIS A 7 -53.90 -37.21 -13.43
C HIS A 7 -52.69 -36.66 -14.24
N SER A 8 -51.49 -36.97 -13.74
CA SER A 8 -50.20 -37.27 -14.41
C SER A 8 -50.11 -37.21 -15.94
N LEU A 9 -49.06 -36.58 -16.49
CA LEU A 9 -48.09 -37.19 -17.44
C LEU A 9 -46.93 -36.24 -17.80
N SER A 10 -45.70 -36.72 -17.59
CA SER A 10 -44.44 -36.28 -18.22
C SER A 10 -43.55 -37.53 -18.33
N PRO A 11 -42.38 -37.55 -19.00
CA PRO A 11 -41.92 -36.83 -20.20
C PRO A 11 -41.39 -37.82 -21.29
N LEU A 12 -41.09 -37.36 -22.52
CA LEU A 12 -40.26 -38.12 -23.48
C LEU A 12 -39.20 -37.24 -24.17
N PRO A 13 -38.04 -37.82 -24.56
CA PRO A 13 -36.78 -37.12 -24.74
C PRO A 13 -36.47 -36.80 -26.22
N LEU A 14 -35.73 -35.72 -26.46
CA LEU A 14 -35.10 -35.45 -27.75
C LEU A 14 -33.62 -35.87 -27.71
N CYS A 15 -33.33 -36.97 -28.41
CA CYS A 15 -31.99 -37.43 -28.79
C CYS A 15 -31.53 -36.69 -30.06
N TYR A 16 -30.27 -36.25 -30.11
CA TYR A 16 -29.42 -36.18 -31.32
C TYR A 16 -27.93 -36.11 -30.90
N PRO A 17 -26.96 -36.51 -31.76
CA PRO A 17 -25.96 -37.50 -31.40
C PRO A 17 -24.55 -36.96 -31.12
N LYS A 18 -23.74 -37.78 -30.43
CA LYS A 18 -22.29 -37.63 -30.26
C LYS A 18 -21.53 -37.97 -31.56
N PRO A 19 -20.38 -37.35 -31.83
CA PRO A 19 -19.32 -37.96 -32.63
C PRO A 19 -18.33 -38.74 -31.75
N SER A 20 -17.99 -39.93 -32.23
CA SER A 20 -17.05 -40.90 -31.66
C SER A 20 -15.59 -40.56 -31.95
N SER A 21 -14.73 -41.01 -31.02
CA SER A 21 -13.27 -41.08 -31.12
C SER A 21 -12.78 -42.09 -32.15
N SER A 22 -11.70 -41.76 -32.88
CA SER A 22 -10.44 -42.52 -33.00
C SER A 22 -9.75 -42.29 -34.35
N SER A 23 -8.51 -41.81 -34.31
CA SER A 23 -7.41 -42.29 -35.18
C SER A 23 -6.10 -41.66 -34.73
N THR A 24 -5.25 -42.55 -34.23
CA THR A 24 -3.81 -42.42 -34.07
C THR A 24 -3.16 -42.14 -35.43
N LEU A 25 -2.33 -41.11 -35.53
CA LEU A 25 -1.16 -41.17 -36.41
C LEU A 25 -0.05 -40.26 -35.88
N SER A 26 1.16 -40.70 -36.18
CA SER A 26 2.38 -40.48 -35.45
C SER A 26 3.43 -39.76 -36.31
N PHE A 27 4.39 -39.14 -35.62
CA PHE A 27 5.77 -38.87 -36.05
C PHE A 27 6.07 -37.74 -37.07
N LEU A 28 6.80 -36.75 -36.51
CA LEU A 28 8.08 -36.18 -36.99
C LEU A 28 8.08 -34.87 -37.82
N PRO A 29 9.19 -34.11 -37.73
CA PRO A 29 9.21 -32.67 -37.55
C PRO A 29 9.64 -31.93 -38.82
N PHE A 30 9.41 -30.62 -38.85
CA PHE A 30 10.12 -29.74 -39.79
C PHE A 30 10.74 -28.55 -39.05
N SER A 31 12.07 -28.59 -39.03
CA SER A 31 13.05 -27.50 -38.99
C SER A 31 12.74 -26.44 -40.04
N ASP A 32 13.31 -25.25 -40.12
CA ASP A 32 14.18 -24.35 -39.35
C ASP A 32 14.28 -23.09 -40.24
N ARG A 33 14.74 -21.97 -39.67
CA ARG A 33 15.20 -20.72 -40.29
C ARG A 33 14.17 -19.76 -40.90
N THR A 34 14.05 -18.60 -40.24
CA THR A 34 14.91 -17.47 -40.62
C THR A 34 15.24 -16.57 -39.44
N ARG A 35 16.47 -16.09 -39.47
CA ARG A 35 17.27 -15.51 -38.41
C ARG A 35 17.50 -14.04 -38.77
N ALA A 36 17.20 -13.10 -37.87
CA ALA A 36 17.74 -11.74 -37.98
C ALA A 36 18.06 -11.21 -36.58
N TYR A 37 19.37 -11.18 -36.29
CA TYR A 37 19.96 -10.62 -35.10
C TYR A 37 20.19 -9.13 -35.32
N PHE A 38 19.83 -8.30 -34.35
CA PHE A 38 20.49 -7.02 -34.14
C PHE A 38 21.07 -7.02 -32.73
N GLY A 39 22.39 -7.19 -32.66
CA GLY A 39 23.15 -7.18 -31.43
C GLY A 39 23.57 -5.76 -31.05
N TYR A 40 23.47 -5.44 -29.76
CA TYR A 40 24.36 -4.48 -29.13
C TYR A 40 24.98 -5.14 -27.90
N SER A 41 26.26 -5.48 -28.04
CA SER A 41 27.15 -5.94 -26.99
C SER A 41 27.71 -4.72 -26.26
N VAL A 42 27.56 -4.66 -24.94
CA VAL A 42 28.39 -3.82 -24.08
C VAL A 42 29.15 -4.72 -23.10
N ARG A 43 30.47 -4.61 -23.22
CA ARG A 43 31.54 -5.34 -22.53
C ARG A 43 31.35 -5.41 -21.01
N LYS A 44 31.41 -6.62 -20.46
CA LYS A 44 31.91 -6.88 -19.11
C LYS A 44 33.44 -6.79 -19.14
N ARG A 45 34.03 -6.02 -18.23
CA ARG A 45 35.46 -6.11 -17.91
C ARG A 45 35.59 -6.67 -16.50
N ALA A 46 36.03 -7.92 -16.42
CA ALA A 46 36.53 -8.53 -15.20
C ALA A 46 38.02 -8.19 -15.09
N THR A 47 38.47 -7.81 -13.90
CA THR A 47 39.87 -7.84 -13.51
C THR A 47 40.00 -8.74 -12.29
N LEU A 48 40.58 -9.91 -12.52
CA LEU A 48 41.14 -10.83 -11.52
C LEU A 48 42.63 -10.51 -11.39
N ARG A 49 43.11 -10.35 -10.15
CA ARG A 49 44.46 -10.60 -9.61
C ARG A 49 44.48 -10.02 -8.19
N ASN A 50 45.14 -10.58 -7.19
CA ASN A 50 45.70 -11.90 -6.96
C ASN A 50 45.90 -11.98 -5.43
N SER A 51 45.85 -13.21 -4.92
CA SER A 51 46.17 -13.60 -3.55
C SER A 51 47.58 -13.18 -3.11
N CYS A 52 47.75 -12.85 -1.82
CA CYS A 52 48.93 -13.30 -1.08
C CYS A 52 48.60 -13.48 0.42
N ASN A 53 48.94 -14.67 0.91
CA ASN A 53 48.87 -15.15 2.29
C ASN A 53 50.01 -14.59 3.15
N SER A 54 49.76 -14.46 4.46
CA SER A 54 50.68 -14.76 5.58
C SER A 54 49.86 -14.62 6.88
N ALA A 55 49.44 -15.68 7.58
CA ALA A 55 50.24 -16.49 8.53
C ALA A 55 50.90 -15.61 9.62
N GLN A 56 50.88 -15.87 10.93
CA GLN A 56 50.36 -16.93 11.81
C GLN A 56 50.81 -16.55 13.26
N LYS A 57 50.23 -17.21 14.27
CA LYS A 57 50.67 -17.43 15.69
C LYS A 57 49.78 -16.72 16.72
N ASN A 58 48.89 -17.44 17.42
CA ASN A 58 49.04 -18.49 18.45
C ASN A 58 49.35 -17.95 19.85
N PHE A 59 48.45 -18.22 20.81
CA PHE A 59 48.63 -18.83 22.15
C PHE A 59 47.33 -18.56 22.96
N LEU A 60 46.38 -19.48 23.20
CA LEU A 60 46.30 -20.72 23.99
C LEU A 60 46.45 -20.57 25.52
N HIS A 61 45.52 -21.25 26.23
CA HIS A 61 45.43 -21.64 27.66
C HIS A 61 44.86 -20.63 28.70
N ILE A 62 44.09 -21.02 29.74
CA ILE A 62 43.24 -22.17 30.11
C ILE A 62 42.49 -21.79 31.42
N SER A 63 41.30 -22.39 31.62
CA SER A 63 40.51 -22.71 32.83
C SER A 63 40.73 -22.04 34.21
N ARG A 64 39.62 -21.75 34.90
CA ARG A 64 39.15 -22.58 36.05
C ARG A 64 37.72 -22.27 36.50
N ALA A 65 37.00 -23.35 36.80
CA ALA A 65 35.70 -23.41 37.48
C ALA A 65 35.89 -23.57 39.00
N HIS A 66 34.84 -23.27 39.77
CA HIS A 66 34.43 -23.79 41.10
C HIS A 66 33.17 -23.00 41.52
N ASP A 67 32.15 -23.48 42.23
CA ASP A 67 31.61 -24.81 42.53
C ASP A 67 30.31 -24.58 43.33
N HIS A 68 29.48 -25.64 43.47
CA HIS A 68 28.42 -25.87 44.47
C HIS A 68 26.98 -25.30 44.31
N GLU A 69 26.10 -26.22 43.86
CA GLU A 69 24.71 -26.45 44.34
C GLU A 69 24.71 -27.05 45.78
N PRO A 70 23.58 -27.18 46.56
CA PRO A 70 22.28 -27.68 46.09
C PRO A 70 20.96 -27.13 46.73
N ARG A 71 19.88 -27.46 46.02
CA ARG A 71 18.42 -27.57 46.34
C ARG A 71 17.95 -27.58 47.81
N CYS A 72 16.74 -27.04 48.01
CA CYS A 72 15.58 -27.78 48.57
C CYS A 72 14.23 -27.13 48.23
N TYR A 73 13.25 -27.97 47.93
CA TYR A 73 11.84 -27.67 47.65
C TYR A 73 11.04 -27.40 48.94
N PHE A 74 10.03 -26.53 48.90
CA PHE A 74 8.74 -26.72 49.58
C PHE A 74 7.65 -25.83 48.93
N SER A 75 6.55 -26.47 48.52
CA SER A 75 5.19 -25.93 48.31
C SER A 75 4.31 -26.60 49.40
N PRO A 76 3.04 -26.23 49.73
CA PRO A 76 2.03 -25.59 48.88
C PRO A 76 0.92 -24.71 49.57
N ASN A 77 0.04 -24.16 48.72
CA ASN A 77 -1.43 -24.06 48.81
C ASN A 77 -2.21 -23.12 49.75
N GLU A 78 -3.34 -22.69 49.17
CA GLU A 78 -4.57 -22.06 49.70
C GLU A 78 -4.46 -20.55 50.03
N GLY A 79 -5.26 -19.64 49.48
CA GLY A 79 -6.57 -19.72 48.86
C GLY A 79 -7.43 -18.64 49.52
N LEU A 80 -7.88 -17.61 48.79
CA LEU A 80 -9.15 -16.88 49.01
C LEU A 80 -9.20 -15.58 48.20
N ASN A 81 -10.16 -15.57 47.29
CA ASN A 81 -10.63 -14.43 46.51
C ASN A 81 -11.49 -13.50 47.38
N ARG A 82 -11.25 -12.18 47.36
CA ARG A 82 -12.20 -11.10 47.71
C ARG A 82 -11.54 -9.74 47.41
N TYR A 83 -11.84 -9.08 46.30
CA TYR A 83 -12.97 -8.14 46.16
C TYR A 83 -13.12 -7.19 47.36
N CYS A 84 -12.17 -6.25 47.54
CA CYS A 84 -12.37 -4.99 48.27
C CYS A 84 -11.19 -4.02 48.08
N ILE A 85 -10.95 -3.57 46.85
CA ILE A 85 -10.28 -2.27 46.61
C ILE A 85 -11.12 -1.53 45.55
N SER A 86 -12.35 -1.17 45.97
CA SER A 86 -13.25 -0.30 45.23
C SER A 86 -13.89 0.70 46.20
N LYS A 87 -13.06 1.52 46.85
CA LYS A 87 -13.45 2.75 47.55
C LYS A 87 -12.22 3.38 48.17
N LEU A 88 -11.57 4.27 47.42
CA LEU A 88 -10.86 5.46 47.92
C LEU A 88 -10.28 6.16 46.69
N TYR A 89 -10.44 7.48 46.64
CA TYR A 89 -10.17 8.40 45.52
C TYR A 89 -11.32 8.61 44.53
N ASN A 90 -12.45 9.04 45.09
CA ASN A 90 -13.36 9.94 44.41
C ASN A 90 -13.68 11.08 45.39
N LEU A 91 -13.03 12.24 45.25
CA LEU A 91 -13.40 13.55 45.82
C LEU A 91 -12.36 14.59 45.35
N ASN A 92 -12.57 15.17 44.17
CA ASN A 92 -12.82 16.61 44.06
C ASN A 92 -13.06 17.02 42.61
N LYS A 93 -14.33 17.22 42.36
CA LYS A 93 -14.96 17.82 41.20
C LYS A 93 -15.02 19.34 41.42
N LEU A 94 -14.69 20.08 40.36
CA LEU A 94 -15.11 21.44 39.99
C LEU A 94 -14.38 22.70 40.54
N SER A 95 -14.12 23.57 39.55
CA SER A 95 -14.07 25.03 39.56
C SER A 95 -12.77 25.71 39.99
N ARG A 96 -12.12 26.37 39.02
CA ARG A 96 -11.99 27.83 39.01
C ARG A 96 -11.50 28.33 37.64
N TYR A 97 -12.37 29.07 36.95
CA TYR A 97 -11.97 30.10 36.00
C TYR A 97 -11.06 31.08 36.76
N VAL A 98 -9.83 31.26 36.31
CA VAL A 98 -8.98 32.39 36.71
C VAL A 98 -8.47 33.02 35.43
N VAL A 99 -8.96 34.23 35.16
CA VAL A 99 -8.29 35.19 34.30
C VAL A 99 -6.95 35.49 34.95
N ALA A 100 -5.87 34.99 34.36
CA ALA A 100 -4.52 35.44 34.67
C ALA A 100 -4.02 36.25 33.48
N LYS A 101 -4.25 37.57 33.54
CA LYS A 101 -3.42 38.54 32.83
C LYS A 101 -2.10 38.57 33.60
N SER A 102 -1.06 37.93 33.07
CA SER A 102 0.31 38.09 33.58
C SER A 102 1.17 38.65 32.48
N GLU A 103 1.37 39.96 32.55
CA GLU A 103 2.61 40.56 32.08
C GLU A 103 3.76 39.89 32.83
N LEU A 104 4.50 39.05 32.12
CA LEU A 104 5.88 38.74 32.41
C LEU A 104 6.63 39.01 31.13
N ALA A 105 7.17 40.22 31.04
CA ALA A 105 8.28 40.55 30.18
C ALA A 105 9.47 39.69 30.61
N GLY A 106 9.55 38.49 30.05
CA GLY A 106 10.73 37.66 30.03
C GLY A 106 11.13 37.52 28.58
N ALA A 107 12.37 37.89 28.26
CA ALA A 107 12.96 37.97 26.92
C ALA A 107 12.67 36.73 26.04
N GLY A 108 11.55 36.76 25.34
CA GLY A 108 11.39 36.02 24.09
C GLY A 108 12.02 36.88 23.01
N THR A 109 13.08 36.39 22.37
CA THR A 109 13.57 37.03 21.15
C THR A 109 12.38 37.15 20.17
N PRO A 110 12.03 38.35 19.69
CA PRO A 110 10.94 38.55 18.72
C PRO A 110 11.09 37.63 17.50
N ASP A 111 12.33 37.29 17.17
CA ASP A 111 12.70 36.42 16.07
C ASP A 111 12.11 35.01 16.16
N ALA A 112 11.95 34.44 17.37
CA ALA A 112 11.45 33.07 17.51
C ALA A 112 9.94 32.97 17.27
N SER A 113 9.16 33.97 17.72
CA SER A 113 7.71 34.01 17.50
C SER A 113 7.39 34.41 16.05
N TYR A 114 8.17 35.34 15.48
CA TYR A 114 8.05 35.76 14.09
C TYR A 114 8.42 34.62 13.12
N SER A 115 9.55 33.94 13.33
CA SER A 115 9.99 32.80 12.51
C SER A 115 8.97 31.67 12.45
N LEU A 116 8.37 31.30 13.60
CA LEU A 116 7.38 30.22 13.64
C LEU A 116 6.07 30.63 12.93
N SER A 117 5.70 31.91 12.99
CA SER A 117 4.54 32.45 12.28
C SER A 117 4.77 32.54 10.76
N GLU A 118 5.95 32.97 10.32
CA GLU A 118 6.33 33.04 8.91
C GLU A 118 6.45 31.66 8.27
N VAL A 119 7.05 30.68 8.95
CA VAL A 119 7.16 29.29 8.47
C VAL A 119 5.76 28.67 8.30
N LYS A 120 4.84 28.93 9.24
CA LYS A 120 3.45 28.48 9.15
C LYS A 120 2.69 29.18 8.01
N LEU A 121 2.94 30.48 7.79
CA LEU A 121 2.31 31.24 6.72
C LEU A 121 2.78 30.77 5.35
N SER A 122 4.10 30.64 5.15
CA SER A 122 4.71 30.13 3.93
C SER A 122 4.17 28.75 3.55
N SER A 123 4.06 27.85 4.53
CA SER A 123 3.53 26.50 4.29
C SER A 123 2.05 26.47 3.91
N LYS A 124 1.24 27.41 4.39
CA LYS A 124 -0.16 27.59 3.96
C LYS A 124 -0.25 28.18 2.55
N VAL A 125 0.57 29.19 2.24
CA VAL A 125 0.64 29.77 0.88
C VAL A 125 1.05 28.70 -0.13
N ARG A 126 2.08 27.91 0.19
CA ARG A 126 2.48 26.73 -0.59
C ARG A 126 1.33 25.73 -0.75
N GLY A 127 0.52 25.51 0.28
CA GLY A 127 -0.69 24.68 0.21
C GLY A 127 -1.73 25.21 -0.77
N VAL A 128 -2.00 26.52 -0.76
CA VAL A 128 -2.91 27.16 -1.73
C VAL A 128 -2.37 26.99 -3.16
N CYS A 129 -1.08 27.27 -3.37
CA CYS A 129 -0.43 27.06 -4.67
C CYS A 129 -0.53 25.60 -5.13
N PHE A 130 -0.35 24.63 -4.21
CA PHE A 130 -0.46 23.20 -4.52
C PHE A 130 -1.85 22.84 -5.05
N TYR A 131 -2.92 23.29 -4.40
CA TYR A 131 -4.28 23.03 -4.88
C TYR A 131 -4.60 23.78 -6.17
N ALA A 132 -4.09 25.00 -6.36
CA ALA A 132 -4.25 25.74 -7.60
C ALA A 132 -3.63 24.98 -8.79
N VAL A 133 -2.38 24.53 -8.65
CA VAL A 133 -1.70 23.71 -9.67
C VAL A 133 -2.45 22.40 -9.91
N THR A 134 -2.86 21.72 -8.83
CA THR A 134 -3.64 20.47 -8.88
C THR A 134 -4.93 20.66 -9.70
N ALA A 135 -5.67 21.73 -9.45
CA ALA A 135 -6.94 22.03 -10.10
C ALA A 135 -6.74 22.40 -11.57
N ILE A 136 -5.79 23.27 -11.89
CA ILE A 136 -5.45 23.66 -13.27
C ILE A 136 -5.06 22.42 -14.08
N ALA A 137 -4.18 21.57 -13.53
CA ALA A 137 -3.77 20.33 -14.19
C ALA A 137 -4.95 19.35 -14.35
N ALA A 138 -5.82 19.21 -13.35
CA ALA A 138 -6.99 18.32 -13.43
C ALA A 138 -7.98 18.78 -14.51
N ILE A 139 -8.31 20.07 -14.55
CA ILE A 139 -9.22 20.66 -15.54
C ILE A 139 -8.64 20.50 -16.95
N SER A 140 -7.34 20.72 -17.11
CA SER A 140 -6.68 20.60 -18.42
C SER A 140 -6.65 19.15 -18.91
N LEU A 141 -6.50 18.17 -18.00
CA LEU A 141 -6.30 16.77 -18.37
C LEU A 141 -7.58 15.93 -18.41
N ILE A 142 -8.67 16.35 -17.76
CA ILE A 142 -9.91 15.57 -17.71
C ILE A 142 -10.54 15.39 -19.10
N GLY A 143 -10.41 16.37 -19.99
CA GLY A 143 -10.90 16.26 -21.37
C GLY A 143 -10.27 15.08 -22.11
N PHE A 144 -8.95 14.89 -21.98
CA PHE A 144 -8.25 13.73 -22.54
C PHE A 144 -8.74 12.42 -21.95
N MET A 145 -9.00 12.37 -20.63
CA MET A 145 -9.56 11.17 -20.00
C MET A 145 -10.92 10.82 -20.57
N ILE A 146 -11.81 11.81 -20.74
CA ILE A 146 -13.18 11.63 -21.27
C ILE A 146 -13.13 11.10 -22.70
N VAL A 147 -12.36 11.76 -23.58
CA VAL A 147 -12.23 11.36 -24.99
C VAL A 147 -11.60 9.97 -25.13
N ALA A 148 -10.59 9.64 -24.32
CA ALA A 148 -9.95 8.33 -24.34
C ALA A 148 -10.81 7.22 -23.70
N HIS A 149 -11.81 7.55 -22.87
CA HIS A 149 -12.50 6.56 -22.04
C HIS A 149 -13.23 5.47 -22.83
N PRO A 150 -13.99 5.77 -23.90
CA PRO A 150 -14.65 4.74 -24.70
C PRO A 150 -13.65 3.74 -25.31
N PHE A 151 -12.53 4.24 -25.84
CA PHE A 151 -11.46 3.39 -26.38
C PHE A 151 -10.80 2.54 -25.30
N VAL A 152 -10.59 3.10 -24.11
CA VAL A 152 -10.08 2.34 -22.97
C VAL A 152 -11.03 1.23 -22.55
N LEU A 153 -12.34 1.46 -22.55
CA LEU A 153 -13.32 0.42 -22.25
C LEU A 153 -13.37 -0.67 -23.32
N LEU A 154 -13.09 -0.32 -24.58
CA LEU A 154 -13.07 -1.27 -25.69
C LEU A 154 -11.79 -2.14 -25.71
N PHE A 155 -10.62 -1.53 -25.49
CA PHE A 155 -9.33 -2.20 -25.69
C PHE A 155 -8.56 -2.55 -24.40
N ASP A 156 -8.84 -1.88 -23.29
CA ASP A 156 -8.11 -2.08 -22.01
C ASP A 156 -9.02 -1.87 -20.78
N ARG A 157 -10.18 -2.53 -20.80
CA ARG A 157 -11.28 -2.33 -19.84
C ARG A 157 -10.85 -2.44 -18.37
N TYR A 158 -9.97 -3.40 -18.08
CA TYR A 158 -9.57 -3.77 -16.73
C TYR A 158 -8.33 -3.01 -16.26
N ARG A 159 -7.28 -2.90 -17.09
CA ARG A 159 -6.03 -2.24 -16.66
C ARG A 159 -6.09 -0.75 -16.86
N ARG A 160 -6.80 -0.22 -17.85
CA ARG A 160 -7.00 1.23 -18.07
C ARG A 160 -5.69 2.03 -18.08
N LYS A 161 -4.65 1.50 -18.73
CA LYS A 161 -3.28 2.06 -18.76
C LYS A 161 -3.26 3.51 -19.23
N ALA A 162 -4.04 3.88 -20.25
CA ALA A 162 -4.10 5.27 -20.73
C ALA A 162 -4.63 6.24 -19.66
N GLN A 163 -5.68 5.86 -18.92
CA GLN A 163 -6.22 6.68 -17.83
C GLN A 163 -5.19 6.85 -16.70
N HIS A 164 -4.46 5.79 -16.38
CA HIS A 164 -3.36 5.86 -15.41
C HIS A 164 -2.18 6.69 -15.90
N PHE A 165 -1.90 6.70 -17.20
CA PHE A 165 -0.87 7.56 -17.78
C PHE A 165 -1.24 9.04 -17.63
N VAL A 166 -2.49 9.41 -17.93
CA VAL A 166 -2.98 10.79 -17.69
C VAL A 166 -2.90 11.15 -16.20
N ALA A 167 -3.30 10.24 -15.31
CA ALA A 167 -3.20 10.44 -13.86
C ALA A 167 -1.74 10.58 -13.38
N LYS A 168 -0.79 9.86 -14.00
CA LYS A 168 0.64 10.03 -13.76
C LYS A 168 1.10 11.43 -14.15
N LEU A 169 0.72 11.92 -15.33
CA LEU A 169 1.06 13.27 -15.79
C LEU A 169 0.49 14.32 -14.84
N TRP A 170 -0.77 14.19 -14.45
CA TRP A 170 -1.42 15.05 -13.47
C TRP A 170 -0.66 15.07 -12.12
N ALA A 171 -0.34 13.90 -11.59
CA ALA A 171 0.38 13.78 -10.33
C ALA A 171 1.79 14.37 -10.43
N ALA A 172 2.52 14.08 -11.51
CA ALA A 172 3.87 14.59 -11.74
C ALA A 172 3.90 16.12 -11.86
N ALA A 173 3.00 16.70 -12.66
CA ALA A 173 2.85 18.15 -12.81
C ALA A 173 2.49 18.83 -11.48
N THR A 174 1.70 18.14 -10.65
CA THR A 174 1.29 18.65 -9.34
C THR A 174 2.42 18.64 -8.33
N VAL A 175 3.22 17.57 -8.24
CA VAL A 175 4.23 17.42 -7.17
C VAL A 175 5.58 18.04 -7.50
N ALA A 176 5.97 18.09 -8.78
CA ALA A 176 7.29 18.54 -9.21
C ALA A 176 7.70 19.94 -8.69
N PRO A 177 6.79 20.94 -8.57
CA PRO A 177 7.15 22.26 -8.02
C PRO A 177 7.33 22.29 -6.49
N PHE A 178 6.86 21.27 -5.75
CA PHE A 178 6.71 21.37 -4.29
C PHE A 178 7.70 20.51 -3.51
N PHE A 179 8.02 19.31 -4.02
CA PHE A 179 8.96 18.39 -3.36
C PHE A 179 9.60 17.43 -4.37
N LYS A 180 10.81 16.97 -4.05
CA LYS A 180 11.54 15.96 -4.83
C LYS A 180 11.09 14.56 -4.42
N ILE A 181 10.93 13.66 -5.39
CA ILE A 181 10.69 12.24 -5.16
C ILE A 181 11.92 11.44 -5.56
N GLU A 182 12.39 10.58 -4.66
CA GLU A 182 13.49 9.65 -4.88
C GLU A 182 12.94 8.22 -4.86
N TYR A 183 13.29 7.45 -5.89
CA TYR A 183 12.85 6.06 -6.03
C TYR A 183 14.01 5.11 -5.80
N GLU A 184 13.77 4.07 -5.01
CA GLU A 184 14.69 2.95 -4.80
C GLU A 184 13.97 1.63 -5.08
N GLY A 185 14.66 0.67 -5.69
CA GLY A 185 14.09 -0.66 -5.94
C GLY A 185 13.12 -0.73 -7.12
N LEU A 186 13.20 0.18 -8.10
CA LEU A 186 12.34 0.14 -9.29
C LEU A 186 12.44 -1.20 -10.05
N GLU A 187 13.59 -1.86 -9.98
CA GLU A 187 13.86 -3.19 -10.51
C GLU A 187 13.03 -4.30 -9.84
N ASN A 188 12.50 -4.06 -8.63
CA ASN A 188 11.63 -4.99 -7.92
C ASN A 188 10.19 -4.96 -8.42
N LEU A 189 9.82 -3.96 -9.24
CA LEU A 189 8.47 -3.88 -9.78
C LEU A 189 8.22 -5.03 -10.77
N PRO A 190 7.09 -5.76 -10.64
CA PRO A 190 6.67 -6.73 -11.65
C PRO A 190 6.60 -6.15 -13.05
N SER A 191 6.59 -7.00 -14.08
CA SER A 191 6.36 -6.54 -15.46
C SER A 191 5.02 -5.80 -15.57
N HIS A 192 4.88 -4.90 -16.55
CA HIS A 192 3.66 -4.11 -16.72
C HIS A 192 2.41 -4.94 -16.99
N ASP A 193 2.57 -6.20 -17.38
CA ASP A 193 1.50 -7.13 -17.69
C ASP A 193 1.29 -8.20 -16.60
N ALA A 194 2.13 -8.24 -15.56
CA ALA A 194 1.96 -9.13 -14.42
C ALA A 194 1.15 -8.43 -13.31
N PRO A 195 -0.06 -8.93 -12.99
CA PRO A 195 -0.84 -8.38 -11.89
C PRO A 195 -0.16 -8.65 -10.54
N ALA A 196 -0.31 -7.70 -9.61
CA ALA A 196 0.20 -7.82 -8.26
C ALA A 196 -0.68 -7.05 -7.27
N VAL A 197 -0.55 -7.39 -5.99
CA VAL A 197 -1.13 -6.61 -4.89
C VAL A 197 -0.05 -5.71 -4.31
N TYR A 198 -0.22 -4.41 -4.45
CA TYR A 198 0.69 -3.43 -3.86
C TYR A 198 0.20 -3.03 -2.48
N VAL A 199 1.11 -2.91 -1.52
CA VAL A 199 0.80 -2.47 -0.16
C VAL A 199 1.79 -1.41 0.30
N SER A 200 1.33 -0.41 1.06
CA SER A 200 2.21 0.61 1.62
C SER A 200 1.69 1.17 2.94
N ASN A 201 2.59 1.79 3.71
CA ASN A 201 2.20 2.65 4.82
C ASN A 201 1.43 3.88 4.31
N HIS A 202 0.59 4.47 5.16
CA HIS A 202 -0.23 5.62 4.79
C HIS A 202 -0.02 6.76 5.79
N GLN A 203 0.63 7.84 5.37
CA GLN A 203 0.95 8.97 6.23
C GLN A 203 0.28 10.27 5.77
N SER A 204 -0.02 10.41 4.48
CA SER A 204 -0.46 11.68 3.91
C SER A 204 -1.43 11.51 2.75
N PHE A 205 -2.13 12.60 2.42
CA PHE A 205 -2.83 12.70 1.14
C PHE A 205 -1.85 12.65 -0.05
N LEU A 206 -0.61 13.12 0.14
CA LEU A 206 0.44 13.12 -0.87
C LEU A 206 0.93 11.72 -1.28
N ASP A 207 0.60 10.68 -0.50
CA ASP A 207 0.91 9.30 -0.84
C ASP A 207 0.30 8.92 -2.20
N ILE A 208 -0.93 9.36 -2.48
CA ILE A 208 -1.62 9.05 -3.74
C ILE A 208 -0.88 9.67 -4.93
N TYR A 209 -0.50 10.94 -4.84
CA TYR A 209 0.25 11.63 -5.88
C TYR A 209 1.60 10.95 -6.13
N THR A 210 2.33 10.67 -5.05
CA THR A 210 3.64 10.02 -5.10
C THR A 210 3.57 8.61 -5.71
N LEU A 211 2.51 7.86 -5.41
CA LEU A 211 2.35 6.52 -5.98
C LEU A 211 1.93 6.59 -7.45
N LEU A 212 1.09 7.54 -7.85
CA LEU A 212 0.72 7.73 -9.27
C LEU A 212 1.93 8.04 -10.15
N THR A 213 2.95 8.71 -9.62
CA THR A 213 4.19 9.00 -10.36
C THR A 213 5.05 7.76 -10.65
N LEU A 214 4.81 6.62 -9.99
CA LEU A 214 5.48 5.33 -10.30
C LEU A 214 5.18 4.82 -11.72
N GLY A 215 4.10 5.30 -12.37
CA GLY A 215 3.72 4.86 -13.70
C GLY A 215 3.24 3.42 -13.77
N ARG A 216 2.72 2.88 -12.67
CA ARG A 216 2.07 1.58 -12.61
C ARG A 216 0.56 1.74 -12.59
N SER A 217 -0.12 0.82 -13.30
CA SER A 217 -1.58 0.81 -13.36
C SER A 217 -2.14 -0.11 -12.27
N PHE A 218 -2.32 0.43 -11.07
CA PHE A 218 -2.98 -0.25 -9.97
C PHE A 218 -4.31 0.43 -9.61
N LYS A 219 -5.31 -0.35 -9.20
CA LYS A 219 -6.59 0.17 -8.75
C LYS A 219 -6.53 0.47 -7.27
N PHE A 220 -6.58 1.75 -6.93
CA PHE A 220 -6.71 2.19 -5.55
C PHE A 220 -8.07 1.81 -4.98
N ILE A 221 -8.12 1.74 -3.65
CA ILE A 221 -9.36 1.63 -2.90
C ILE A 221 -9.59 2.96 -2.19
N SER A 222 -10.76 3.56 -2.39
CA SER A 222 -11.05 4.90 -1.89
C SER A 222 -12.43 5.00 -1.24
N LYS A 223 -12.60 5.96 -0.32
CA LYS A 223 -13.87 6.20 0.36
C LYS A 223 -14.93 6.59 -0.68
N THR A 224 -16.10 5.95 -0.63
CA THR A 224 -17.19 6.19 -1.60
C THR A 224 -17.59 7.67 -1.71
N ALA A 225 -17.54 8.42 -0.61
CA ALA A 225 -17.84 9.86 -0.61
C ALA A 225 -16.91 10.68 -1.53
N ILE A 226 -15.68 10.23 -1.79
CA ILE A 226 -14.73 10.97 -2.65
C ILE A 226 -15.18 10.94 -4.11
N PHE A 227 -15.95 9.93 -4.51
CA PHE A 227 -16.48 9.83 -5.87
C PHE A 227 -17.55 10.89 -6.19
N LEU A 228 -18.07 11.58 -5.17
CA LEU A 228 -19.07 12.64 -5.35
C LEU A 228 -18.43 13.98 -5.72
N PHE A 229 -17.12 14.16 -5.56
CA PHE A 229 -16.45 15.38 -5.98
C PHE A 229 -16.34 15.42 -7.51
N PRO A 230 -16.76 16.52 -8.16
CA PRO A 230 -16.66 16.64 -9.61
C PRO A 230 -15.19 16.60 -10.05
N ILE A 231 -14.95 16.18 -11.29
CA ILE A 231 -13.62 15.99 -11.91
C ILE A 231 -12.83 14.86 -11.24
N ILE A 232 -12.51 14.97 -9.94
CA ILE A 232 -11.74 13.97 -9.19
C ILE A 232 -12.50 12.64 -9.10
N GLY A 233 -13.78 12.66 -8.73
CA GLY A 233 -14.61 11.46 -8.67
C GLY A 233 -14.82 10.81 -10.04
N TRP A 234 -14.94 11.61 -11.09
CA TRP A 234 -15.02 11.13 -12.48
C TRP A 234 -13.70 10.49 -12.91
N ALA A 235 -12.56 11.14 -12.66
CA ALA A 235 -11.23 10.61 -12.94
C ALA A 235 -11.00 9.29 -12.20
N MET A 236 -11.34 9.21 -10.90
CA MET A 236 -11.27 7.98 -10.12
C MET A 236 -12.12 6.86 -10.72
N SER A 237 -13.34 7.18 -11.14
CA SER A 237 -14.25 6.23 -11.80
C SER A 237 -13.67 5.73 -13.13
N MET A 238 -13.10 6.62 -13.94
CA MET A 238 -12.47 6.31 -15.22
C MET A 238 -11.18 5.50 -15.04
N MET A 239 -10.40 5.76 -13.99
CA MET A 239 -9.22 4.95 -13.63
C MET A 239 -9.58 3.57 -13.09
N GLY A 240 -10.82 3.37 -12.64
CA GLY A 240 -11.28 2.09 -12.09
C GLY A 240 -10.96 1.92 -10.61
N THR A 241 -10.80 3.03 -9.88
CA THR A 241 -10.68 3.04 -8.43
C THR A 241 -11.89 2.36 -7.79
N ILE A 242 -11.65 1.58 -6.75
CA ILE A 242 -12.65 0.73 -6.10
C ILE A 242 -13.25 1.49 -4.91
N PRO A 243 -14.58 1.75 -4.90
CA PRO A 243 -15.22 2.43 -3.77
C PRO A 243 -15.34 1.49 -2.57
N LEU A 244 -15.13 2.03 -1.36
CA LEU A 244 -15.26 1.28 -0.11
C LEU A 244 -15.93 2.12 0.98
N LYS A 245 -16.98 1.56 1.60
CA LYS A 245 -17.54 2.03 2.86
C LYS A 245 -16.94 1.22 4.01
N ARG A 246 -15.97 1.79 4.72
CA ARG A 246 -15.16 1.08 5.73
C ARG A 246 -15.95 0.53 6.91
N MET A 247 -17.11 1.10 7.26
CA MET A 247 -17.95 0.62 8.37
C MET A 247 -19.07 -0.34 7.94
N ASP A 248 -19.07 -0.75 6.67
CA ASP A 248 -20.07 -1.64 6.09
C ASP A 248 -19.39 -2.94 5.65
N SER A 249 -19.68 -4.04 6.36
CA SER A 249 -19.10 -5.35 6.10
C SER A 249 -19.46 -5.89 4.71
N ARG A 250 -20.65 -5.58 4.20
CA ARG A 250 -21.06 -5.97 2.85
C ARG A 250 -20.22 -5.24 1.81
N SER A 251 -20.02 -3.93 1.97
CA SER A 251 -19.16 -3.13 1.10
C SER A 251 -17.70 -3.60 1.14
N GLN A 252 -17.19 -3.96 2.32
CA GLN A 252 -15.84 -4.55 2.44
C GLN A 252 -15.72 -5.86 1.65
N LEU A 253 -16.68 -6.77 1.79
CA LEU A 253 -16.66 -8.05 1.07
C LEU A 253 -16.76 -7.85 -0.45
N GLU A 254 -17.64 -6.97 -0.91
CA GLU A 254 -17.79 -6.62 -2.32
C GLU A 254 -16.50 -6.01 -2.90
N CYS A 255 -15.85 -5.11 -2.15
CA CYS A 255 -14.56 -4.54 -2.51
C CYS A 255 -13.52 -5.65 -2.73
N LEU A 256 -13.40 -6.61 -1.80
CA LEU A 256 -12.44 -7.70 -1.94
C LEU A 256 -12.76 -8.61 -3.14
N LYS A 257 -14.06 -8.91 -3.38
CA LYS A 257 -14.49 -9.66 -4.57
C LYS A 257 -14.10 -8.95 -5.86
N ARG A 258 -14.33 -7.64 -5.93
CA ARG A 258 -13.95 -6.82 -7.09
C ARG A 258 -12.43 -6.76 -7.28
N CYS A 259 -11.65 -6.71 -6.20
CA CYS A 259 -10.19 -6.79 -6.31
C CYS A 259 -9.75 -8.14 -6.93
N MET A 260 -10.34 -9.26 -6.49
CA MET A 260 -10.01 -10.58 -7.04
C MET A 260 -10.39 -10.69 -8.52
N ASP A 261 -11.55 -10.17 -8.91
CA ASP A 261 -11.99 -10.12 -10.33
C ASP A 261 -11.02 -9.28 -11.19
N LEU A 262 -10.64 -8.09 -10.73
CA LEU A 262 -9.69 -7.23 -11.44
C LEU A 262 -8.32 -7.91 -11.63
N ILE A 263 -7.83 -8.59 -10.59
CA ILE A 263 -6.58 -9.36 -10.67
C ILE A 263 -6.70 -10.51 -11.66
N GLY A 264 -7.80 -11.26 -11.62
CA GLY A 264 -8.08 -12.35 -12.57
C GLY A 264 -8.09 -11.88 -14.03
N ASN A 265 -8.49 -10.63 -14.26
CA ASN A 265 -8.46 -9.96 -15.57
C ASN A 265 -7.15 -9.18 -15.84
N GLY A 266 -6.09 -9.45 -15.07
CA GLY A 266 -4.74 -8.94 -15.32
C GLY A 266 -4.49 -7.51 -14.88
N ALA A 267 -5.33 -6.92 -14.02
CA ALA A 267 -5.09 -5.61 -13.41
C ALA A 267 -4.47 -5.75 -12.01
N SER A 268 -3.65 -4.78 -11.62
CA SER A 268 -3.10 -4.71 -10.26
C SER A 268 -4.00 -3.91 -9.33
N VAL A 269 -3.87 -4.10 -8.04
CA VAL A 269 -4.62 -3.37 -7.00
C VAL A 269 -3.68 -2.83 -5.94
N PHE A 270 -4.05 -1.71 -5.32
CA PHE A 270 -3.25 -1.05 -4.30
C PHE A 270 -4.03 -0.90 -3.01
N PHE A 271 -3.42 -1.32 -1.90
CA PHE A 271 -3.99 -1.21 -0.57
C PHE A 271 -3.09 -0.38 0.36
N PHE A 272 -3.74 0.40 1.21
CA PHE A 272 -3.15 0.86 2.47
C PHE A 272 -3.72 -0.02 3.58
N PRO A 273 -3.03 -1.11 3.96
CA PRO A 273 -3.59 -2.13 4.85
C PRO A 273 -3.86 -1.64 6.29
N GLU A 274 -3.29 -0.51 6.71
CA GLU A 274 -3.65 0.18 7.97
C GLU A 274 -5.13 0.63 7.95
N GLY A 275 -5.65 0.96 6.77
CA GLY A 275 -7.02 1.39 6.57
C GLY A 275 -7.31 2.83 7.00
N THR A 276 -6.33 3.58 7.52
CA THR A 276 -6.36 5.03 7.80
C THR A 276 -4.96 5.60 7.67
N ARG A 277 -4.84 6.93 7.55
CA ARG A 277 -3.54 7.60 7.63
C ARG A 277 -3.05 7.62 9.08
N SER A 278 -1.76 7.38 9.27
CA SER A 278 -1.08 7.56 10.55
C SER A 278 -1.03 9.05 10.91
N LYS A 279 -1.36 9.37 12.17
CA LYS A 279 -1.34 10.74 12.69
C LYS A 279 -0.01 11.09 13.35
N ASP A 280 0.68 10.08 13.89
CA ASP A 280 1.93 10.21 14.63
C ASP A 280 3.13 9.67 13.82
N GLY A 281 2.91 9.30 12.56
CA GLY A 281 3.93 8.76 11.66
C GLY A 281 4.27 7.29 11.92
N LYS A 282 3.76 6.69 12.99
CA LYS A 282 4.01 5.28 13.33
C LYS A 282 3.17 4.37 12.45
N LEU A 283 3.76 3.23 12.08
CA LEU A 283 3.08 2.20 11.31
C LEU A 283 2.05 1.46 12.17
N GLY A 284 0.79 1.51 11.77
CA GLY A 284 -0.29 0.77 12.42
C GLY A 284 -0.31 -0.73 12.07
N ASP A 285 -1.32 -1.41 12.57
CA ASP A 285 -1.54 -2.81 12.24
C ASP A 285 -2.15 -2.99 10.86
N PHE A 286 -1.62 -3.96 10.14
CA PHE A 286 -2.11 -4.29 8.80
C PHE A 286 -3.31 -5.22 8.89
N LYS A 287 -4.39 -4.85 8.20
CA LYS A 287 -5.58 -5.69 8.02
C LYS A 287 -5.32 -6.80 7.01
N LYS A 288 -5.96 -7.96 7.22
CA LYS A 288 -5.77 -9.18 6.41
C LYS A 288 -6.31 -9.11 4.97
N GLY A 289 -7.14 -8.11 4.63
CA GLY A 289 -7.88 -8.04 3.36
C GLY A 289 -7.00 -8.10 2.11
N ALA A 290 -5.97 -7.25 2.02
CA ALA A 290 -5.05 -7.20 0.89
C ALA A 290 -4.34 -8.55 0.66
N PHE A 291 -3.88 -9.15 1.76
CA PHE A 291 -3.13 -10.39 1.76
C PHE A 291 -4.01 -11.60 1.45
N SER A 292 -5.29 -11.57 1.86
CA SER A 292 -6.28 -12.58 1.46
C SER A 292 -6.55 -12.54 -0.05
N VAL A 293 -6.61 -11.35 -0.63
CA VAL A 293 -6.77 -11.18 -2.08
C VAL A 293 -5.55 -11.75 -2.81
N ALA A 294 -4.33 -11.39 -2.37
CA ALA A 294 -3.10 -11.90 -2.96
C ALA A 294 -3.01 -13.44 -2.89
N ALA A 295 -3.23 -14.03 -1.71
CA ALA A 295 -3.20 -15.48 -1.49
C ALA A 295 -4.21 -16.22 -2.37
N LYS A 296 -5.46 -15.75 -2.44
CA LYS A 296 -6.52 -16.38 -3.24
C LYS A 296 -6.28 -16.28 -4.75
N THR A 297 -5.67 -15.20 -5.21
CA THR A 297 -5.37 -14.97 -6.63
C THR A 297 -3.97 -15.44 -7.02
N ARG A 298 -3.16 -15.90 -6.06
CA ARG A 298 -1.78 -16.39 -6.24
C ARG A 298 -0.86 -15.38 -6.93
N VAL A 299 -1.11 -14.08 -6.73
CA VAL A 299 -0.25 -13.00 -7.22
C VAL A 299 0.67 -12.51 -6.10
N PRO A 300 1.88 -12.00 -6.43
CA PRO A 300 2.78 -11.52 -5.40
C PRO A 300 2.25 -10.26 -4.71
N VAL A 301 2.67 -10.06 -3.46
CA VAL A 301 2.55 -8.77 -2.78
C VAL A 301 3.82 -7.96 -2.99
N VAL A 302 3.69 -6.69 -3.36
CA VAL A 302 4.81 -5.76 -3.49
C VAL A 302 4.70 -4.72 -2.38
N PRO A 303 5.48 -4.84 -1.30
CA PRO A 303 5.53 -3.82 -0.26
C PRO A 303 6.25 -2.57 -0.78
N ILE A 304 5.74 -1.40 -0.43
CA ILE A 304 6.34 -0.10 -0.72
C ILE A 304 6.40 0.70 0.56
N THR A 305 7.58 1.22 0.92
CA THR A 305 7.73 2.17 2.02
C THR A 305 7.73 3.60 1.48
N LEU A 306 6.85 4.43 2.01
CA LEU A 306 6.79 5.87 1.77
C LEU A 306 7.37 6.60 2.98
N ILE A 307 8.31 7.51 2.74
CA ILE A 307 8.97 8.32 3.78
C ILE A 307 8.88 9.79 3.39
N GLY A 308 8.54 10.66 4.35
CA GLY A 308 8.56 12.11 4.22
C GLY A 308 7.22 12.76 3.85
N THR A 309 6.28 12.02 3.27
CA THR A 309 4.97 12.59 2.86
C THR A 309 4.19 13.17 4.03
N GLY A 310 4.20 12.52 5.20
CA GLY A 310 3.56 13.01 6.42
C GLY A 310 4.19 14.29 6.99
N GLY A 311 5.50 14.50 6.79
CA GLY A 311 6.18 15.74 7.17
C GLY A 311 5.85 16.90 6.23
N ILE A 312 5.66 16.61 4.94
CA ILE A 312 5.30 17.62 3.92
C ILE A 312 3.84 18.04 4.09
N MET A 313 2.91 17.09 4.20
CA MET A 313 1.49 17.37 4.44
C MET A 313 0.96 16.44 5.53
N PRO A 314 0.96 16.91 6.80
CA PRO A 314 0.47 16.13 7.92
C PRO A 314 -1.01 15.78 7.80
N ALA A 315 -1.40 14.59 8.28
CA ALA A 315 -2.79 14.16 8.27
C ALA A 315 -3.68 15.11 9.11
N GLY A 316 -4.78 15.60 8.52
CA GLY A 316 -5.66 16.58 9.16
C GLY A 316 -5.20 18.04 8.98
N MET A 317 -4.08 18.28 8.29
CA MET A 317 -3.58 19.60 7.92
C MET A 317 -3.44 19.72 6.41
N GLU A 318 -4.44 19.24 5.65
CA GLU A 318 -4.38 19.14 4.19
C GLU A 318 -4.21 20.49 3.47
N GLY A 319 -4.44 21.62 4.14
CA GLY A 319 -4.19 22.97 3.63
C GLY A 319 -2.74 23.46 3.79
N VAL A 320 -1.84 22.63 4.36
CA VAL A 320 -0.44 22.97 4.62
C VAL A 320 0.48 22.07 3.78
N VAL A 321 1.44 22.69 3.09
CA VAL A 321 2.48 22.00 2.33
C VAL A 321 3.85 22.54 2.72
N ASN A 322 4.55 21.80 3.56
CA ASN A 322 5.90 22.12 4.00
C ASN A 322 6.93 21.81 2.90
N SER A 323 8.17 22.25 3.08
CA SER A 323 9.29 21.84 2.23
C SER A 323 9.82 20.48 2.67
N GLY A 324 10.30 19.67 1.72
CA GLY A 324 10.89 18.37 2.02
C GLY A 324 11.12 17.53 0.77
N SER A 325 11.50 16.27 0.99
CA SER A 325 11.62 15.26 -0.05
C SER A 325 10.86 14.00 0.36
N VAL A 326 10.50 13.20 -0.64
CA VAL A 326 9.80 11.93 -0.46
C VAL A 326 10.70 10.81 -0.98
N LYS A 327 10.85 9.76 -0.18
CA LYS A 327 11.47 8.51 -0.65
C LYS A 327 10.42 7.45 -0.83
N VAL A 328 10.50 6.76 -1.97
CA VAL A 328 9.65 5.64 -2.34
C VAL A 328 10.55 4.43 -2.50
N ILE A 329 10.48 3.51 -1.54
CA ILE A 329 11.31 2.31 -1.52
C ILE A 329 10.43 1.12 -1.90
N ILE A 330 10.66 0.56 -3.07
CA ILE A 330 9.93 -0.62 -3.57
C ILE A 330 10.70 -1.87 -3.15
N HIS A 331 10.06 -2.70 -2.35
CA HIS A 331 10.65 -3.94 -1.85
C HIS A 331 10.46 -5.11 -2.82
N LYS A 332 11.25 -6.16 -2.63
CA LYS A 332 11.15 -7.39 -3.42
C LYS A 332 9.73 -7.98 -3.33
N PRO A 333 9.14 -8.44 -4.44
CA PRO A 333 7.82 -9.08 -4.41
C PRO A 333 7.84 -10.35 -3.54
N ILE A 334 6.87 -10.48 -2.65
CA ILE A 334 6.70 -11.62 -1.75
C ILE A 334 5.70 -12.59 -2.41
N LYS A 335 6.12 -13.84 -2.59
CA LYS A 335 5.27 -14.94 -3.04
C LYS A 335 5.06 -15.88 -1.86
N GLU A 336 3.89 -15.79 -1.24
CA GLU A 336 3.46 -16.68 -0.16
C GLU A 336 1.97 -16.97 -0.33
N THR A 337 1.56 -18.16 0.10
CA THR A 337 0.19 -18.67 0.01
C THR A 337 -0.62 -18.43 1.28
N ASP A 338 0.04 -18.36 2.45
CA ASP A 338 -0.64 -18.01 3.70
C ASP A 338 -0.81 -16.48 3.83
N PRO A 339 -2.05 -15.97 3.87
CA PRO A 339 -2.31 -14.54 3.99
C PRO A 339 -1.80 -13.91 5.29
N GLU A 340 -1.67 -14.69 6.38
CA GLU A 340 -1.18 -14.19 7.67
C GLU A 340 0.35 -14.04 7.65
N ILE A 341 1.06 -15.03 7.12
CA ILE A 341 2.52 -14.95 6.93
C ILE A 341 2.85 -13.80 5.97
N LEU A 342 2.13 -13.71 4.85
CA LEU A 342 2.31 -12.65 3.86
C LEU A 342 2.09 -11.25 4.46
N ARG A 343 1.07 -11.10 5.33
CA ARG A 343 0.80 -9.88 6.09
C ARG A 343 1.96 -9.51 7.00
N GLN A 344 2.47 -10.49 7.76
CA GLN A 344 3.53 -10.26 8.73
C GLN A 344 4.85 -9.88 8.05
N ILE A 345 5.23 -10.60 6.99
CA ILE A 345 6.44 -10.28 6.20
C ILE A 345 6.33 -8.86 5.64
N ALA A 346 5.23 -8.54 4.94
CA ALA A 346 5.06 -7.22 4.32
C ALA A 346 5.08 -6.08 5.36
N ARG A 347 4.42 -6.28 6.52
CA ARG A 347 4.43 -5.28 7.60
C ARG A 347 5.83 -5.10 8.19
N ASN A 348 6.53 -6.19 8.49
CA ASN A 348 7.88 -6.13 9.07
C ASN A 348 8.86 -5.48 8.10
N THR A 349 8.83 -5.83 6.82
CA THR A 349 9.66 -5.19 5.78
C THR A 349 9.47 -3.68 5.75
N ILE A 350 8.21 -3.20 5.79
CA ILE A 350 7.92 -1.76 5.81
C ILE A 350 8.36 -1.14 7.13
N LEU A 351 8.06 -1.78 8.27
CA LEU A 351 8.40 -1.28 9.61
C LEU A 351 9.90 -1.14 9.82
N ASP A 352 10.68 -2.15 9.45
CA ASP A 352 12.13 -2.15 9.61
C ASP A 352 12.77 -1.08 8.72
N THR A 353 12.25 -0.89 7.52
CA THR A 353 12.68 0.20 6.64
C THR A 353 12.38 1.58 7.23
N LEU A 354 11.18 1.77 7.80
CA LEU A 354 10.80 3.02 8.47
C LEU A 354 11.70 3.28 9.70
N LYS A 355 12.06 2.26 10.48
CA LYS A 355 12.96 2.43 11.64
C LYS A 355 14.38 2.80 11.22
N LEU A 356 14.87 2.25 10.11
CA LEU A 356 16.24 2.44 9.66
C LEU A 356 16.44 3.75 8.88
N ARG A 357 15.39 4.28 8.25
CA ARG A 357 15.51 5.36 7.26
C ARG A 357 14.48 6.48 7.38
N GLY A 358 13.52 6.34 8.29
CA GLY A 358 12.37 7.24 8.44
C GLY A 358 12.52 8.29 9.53
#